data_AF-A0A8H6BUA9-F1
#
_entry.id   AF-A0A8H6BUA9-F1
#
_cell.length_a   1.000
_cell.length_b   1.000
_cell.length_c   1.000
_cell.angle_alpha   90.00
_cell.angle_beta   90.00
_cell.angle_gamma   90.00
#
_symmetry.space_group_name_H-M   'P 1'
#
loop_
_entity.id
_entity.type
_entity.pdbx_description
1 polymer ?
#
loop_
_entity_poly.entity_id
_entity_poly.type
_entity_poly.pdbx_seq_one_letter_code
_entity_poly.pdbx_strand_id
1 'polypeptide(L)'
;MIIGNKNTGKSTFCKSLINELLLTNPNRPVSYLEIDPGQSEYSTPCALSLSEIVQAQFGLVALPHKNNNIVKSRVEHYFGFTSAVNAPTRYVEIIEELFNHHQTKFSQRNHLIINTPGWVKGYGKELLNQITKIINPDKLILLSNNLNQEYPDNANILQDLTYQSLSIIPGVYQLSKYSAPQIRTINKLLYFHQTTQSEHLILMIIYWIPRH
;
A
#
# COMPACT_ATOMS: atom_id res chain seq x y z
N MET A 1 1.85 0.50 10.96
CA MET A 1 1.01 -0.35 10.09
C MET A 1 -0.39 0.24 9.99
N ILE A 2 -0.94 0.37 8.77
CA ILE A 2 -2.23 1.04 8.53
C ILE A 2 -3.28 -0.03 8.20
N ILE A 3 -4.39 -0.06 8.95
CA ILE A 3 -5.51 -1.00 8.78
C ILE A 3 -6.85 -0.28 8.65
N GLY A 4 -7.87 -1.01 8.21
CA GLY A 4 -9.24 -0.51 8.08
C GLY A 4 -9.98 -1.12 6.90
N ASN A 5 -11.30 -0.92 6.86
CA ASN A 5 -12.18 -1.44 5.81
C ASN A 5 -11.75 -1.02 4.39
N LYS A 6 -12.32 -1.66 3.37
CA LYS A 6 -12.16 -1.22 1.98
C LYS A 6 -12.61 0.25 1.85
N ASN A 7 -11.91 0.99 0.99
CA ASN A 7 -12.24 2.38 0.65
C ASN A 7 -12.20 3.37 1.84
N THR A 8 -11.44 3.10 2.89
CA THR A 8 -11.22 4.05 4.00
C THR A 8 -10.09 5.04 3.76
N GLY A 9 -9.41 4.98 2.61
CA GLY A 9 -8.30 5.88 2.27
C GLY A 9 -6.90 5.41 2.72
N LYS A 10 -6.69 4.12 3.03
CA LYS A 10 -5.39 3.59 3.52
C LYS A 10 -4.20 3.93 2.63
N SER A 11 -4.28 3.66 1.33
CA SER A 11 -3.18 3.95 0.38
C SER A 11 -2.94 5.46 0.26
N THR A 12 -3.99 6.28 0.30
CA THR A 12 -3.87 7.74 0.33
C THR A 12 -3.15 8.21 1.59
N PHE A 13 -3.57 7.72 2.76
CA PHE A 13 -2.95 8.03 4.04
C PHE A 13 -1.47 7.63 4.05
N CYS A 14 -1.14 6.43 3.56
CA CYS A 14 0.25 5.98 3.46
C CYS A 14 1.08 6.94 2.59
N LYS A 15 0.57 7.33 1.41
CA LYS A 15 1.27 8.30 0.54
C LYS A 15 1.46 9.66 1.18
N SER A 16 0.42 10.20 1.81
CA SER A 16 0.52 11.46 2.54
C SER A 16 1.56 11.40 3.66
N LEU A 17 1.61 10.29 4.40
CA LEU A 17 2.58 10.07 5.47
C LEU A 17 4.01 9.90 4.93
N ILE A 18 4.20 9.14 3.84
CA ILE A 18 5.51 9.02 3.18
C ILE A 18 6.02 10.39 2.75
N ASN A 19 5.17 11.17 2.09
CA ASN A 19 5.53 12.51 1.63
C ASN A 19 5.87 13.44 2.79
N GLU A 20 5.09 13.42 3.88
CA GLU A 20 5.39 14.20 5.07
C GLU A 20 6.76 13.83 5.64
N LEU A 21 7.04 12.55 5.85
CA LEU A 21 8.31 12.10 6.41
C LEU A 21 9.51 12.48 5.53
N LEU A 22 9.38 12.37 4.21
CA LEU A 22 10.45 12.73 3.26
C LEU A 22 10.65 14.24 3.17
N LEU A 23 9.58 15.05 3.27
CA LEU A 23 9.70 16.50 3.26
C LEU A 23 10.27 17.03 4.58
N THR A 24 9.90 16.43 5.71
CA THR A 24 10.41 16.77 7.03
C THR A 24 11.84 16.28 7.24
N ASN A 25 12.22 15.13 6.67
CA ASN A 25 13.56 14.53 6.77
C ASN A 25 14.11 14.10 5.40
N PRO A 26 14.55 15.05 4.53
CA PRO A 26 14.96 14.74 3.15
C PRO A 26 16.12 13.74 3.01
N ASN A 27 16.95 13.61 4.03
CA ASN A 27 18.10 12.70 4.03
C ASN A 27 17.77 11.29 4.54
N ARG A 28 16.52 11.03 4.94
CA ARG A 28 16.09 9.75 5.51
C ARG A 28 15.05 9.09 4.60
N PRO A 29 15.43 8.05 3.84
CA PRO A 29 14.48 7.27 3.05
C PRO A 29 13.37 6.65 3.91
N VAL A 30 12.24 6.37 3.28
CA VAL A 30 11.09 5.69 3.88
C VAL A 30 10.92 4.33 3.25
N SER A 31 10.86 3.28 4.06
CA SER A 31 10.54 1.94 3.60
C SER A 31 9.02 1.79 3.53
N TYR A 32 8.51 1.38 2.37
CA TYR A 32 7.10 1.13 2.14
C TYR A 32 6.86 -0.35 1.81
N LEU A 33 6.13 -1.04 2.69
CA LEU A 33 5.71 -2.42 2.53
C LEU A 33 4.25 -2.45 2.09
N GLU A 34 4.03 -2.80 0.83
CA GLU A 34 2.69 -2.98 0.24
C GLU A 34 2.31 -4.45 0.36
N ILE A 35 1.27 -4.73 1.15
CA ILE A 35 0.71 -6.08 1.30
C ILE A 35 -0.71 -6.20 0.71
N ASP A 36 -1.25 -5.20 0.01
CA ASP A 36 -2.48 -5.33 -0.78
C ASP A 36 -2.16 -5.66 -2.25
N PRO A 37 -2.25 -6.94 -2.67
CA PRO A 37 -1.99 -7.30 -4.06
C PRO A 37 -3.08 -6.83 -5.03
N GLY A 38 -4.23 -6.37 -4.50
CA GLY A 38 -5.35 -5.87 -5.28
C GLY A 38 -5.17 -4.43 -5.76
N GLN A 39 -4.26 -3.66 -5.17
CA GLN A 39 -4.00 -2.25 -5.50
C GLN A 39 -2.51 -1.88 -5.41
N SER A 40 -1.63 -2.71 -5.99
CA SER A 40 -0.19 -2.44 -6.10
C SER A 40 0.08 -1.08 -6.76
N GLU A 41 0.89 -0.23 -6.12
CA GLU A 41 1.19 1.13 -6.59
C GLU A 41 2.65 1.32 -7.02
N TYR A 42 3.60 0.80 -6.24
CA TYR A 42 5.05 0.90 -6.49
C TYR A 42 5.65 -0.40 -7.05
N SER A 43 4.81 -1.35 -7.42
CA SER A 43 5.19 -2.71 -7.76
C SER A 43 4.40 -3.24 -8.95
N THR A 44 4.87 -4.37 -9.46
CA THR A 44 4.18 -5.10 -10.51
C THR A 44 2.76 -5.45 -10.06
N PRO A 45 1.73 -5.39 -10.94
CA PRO A 45 0.37 -5.76 -10.57
C PRO A 45 0.30 -7.16 -9.96
N CYS A 46 -0.47 -7.31 -8.87
CA CYS A 46 -0.61 -8.57 -8.11
C CYS A 46 0.67 -9.03 -7.41
N ALA A 47 1.58 -8.11 -7.09
CA ALA A 47 2.75 -8.37 -6.25
C ALA A 47 2.59 -7.76 -4.86
N LEU A 48 3.29 -8.35 -3.89
CA LEU A 48 3.61 -7.71 -2.61
C LEU A 48 5.04 -7.20 -2.70
N SER A 49 5.34 -6.06 -2.08
CA SER A 49 6.63 -5.39 -2.30
C SER A 49 7.10 -4.57 -1.12
N LEU A 50 8.41 -4.58 -0.89
CA LEU A 50 9.14 -3.63 -0.05
C LEU A 50 9.90 -2.65 -0.96
N SER A 51 9.60 -1.37 -0.85
CA SER A 51 10.22 -0.29 -1.63
C SER A 51 10.93 0.72 -0.73
N GLU A 52 12.14 1.12 -1.09
CA GLU A 52 12.87 2.24 -0.47
C GLU A 52 12.52 3.53 -1.24
N ILE A 53 11.67 4.36 -0.65
CA ILE A 53 11.21 5.63 -1.22
C ILE A 53 12.14 6.76 -0.77
N VAL A 54 12.66 7.53 -1.71
CA VAL A 54 13.63 8.62 -1.44
C VAL A 54 13.16 9.99 -1.91
N GLN A 55 12.02 10.08 -2.61
CA GLN A 55 11.46 11.35 -3.07
C GLN A 55 9.95 11.36 -2.90
N ALA A 56 9.41 12.50 -2.45
CA ALA A 56 7.97 12.70 -2.33
C ALA A 56 7.29 12.59 -3.70
N GLN A 57 6.12 11.95 -3.73
CA GLN A 57 5.37 11.74 -4.96
C GLN A 57 4.04 12.50 -4.93
N PHE A 58 3.80 13.29 -5.97
CA PHE A 58 2.53 13.95 -6.23
C PHE A 58 1.90 13.37 -7.50
N GLY A 59 0.63 12.96 -7.42
CA GLY A 59 -0.08 12.34 -8.53
C GLY A 59 0.10 10.82 -8.65
N LEU A 60 -0.22 10.26 -9.81
CA LEU A 60 -0.20 8.82 -10.07
C LEU A 60 1.26 8.32 -10.27
N VAL A 61 1.64 7.22 -9.61
CA VAL A 61 2.98 6.58 -9.74
C VAL A 61 3.29 6.26 -11.20
N ALA A 62 2.25 5.89 -11.95
CA ALA A 62 2.35 5.23 -13.22
C ALA A 62 2.51 6.19 -14.42
N LEU A 63 2.68 7.49 -14.17
CA LEU A 63 3.13 8.41 -15.21
C LEU A 63 4.67 8.38 -15.25
N PRO A 64 5.29 8.00 -16.39
CA PRO A 64 6.74 8.07 -16.54
C PRO A 64 7.15 9.54 -16.53
N HIS A 65 7.46 10.07 -15.36
CA HIS A 65 8.21 11.31 -15.26
C HIS A 65 9.66 10.96 -15.50
N LYS A 66 10.28 11.61 -16.50
CA LYS A 66 11.58 11.30 -17.11
C LYS A 66 12.76 11.10 -16.14
N ASN A 67 12.61 11.40 -14.84
CA ASN A 67 13.67 11.43 -13.84
C ASN A 67 13.26 10.87 -12.45
N ASN A 68 12.23 10.03 -12.34
CA ASN A 68 11.73 9.62 -11.03
C ASN A 68 12.60 8.56 -10.34
N ASN A 69 13.68 9.01 -9.70
CA ASN A 69 14.39 8.28 -8.65
C ASN A 69 13.55 8.14 -7.36
N ILE A 70 12.22 8.08 -7.45
CA ILE A 70 11.31 8.00 -6.29
C ILE A 70 11.59 6.73 -5.50
N VAL A 71 11.70 5.59 -6.20
CA VAL A 71 12.02 4.29 -5.62
C VAL A 71 13.49 4.01 -5.91
N LYS A 72 14.33 4.01 -4.87
CA LYS A 72 15.76 3.73 -5.00
C LYS A 72 16.06 2.24 -5.11
N SER A 73 15.32 1.43 -4.37
CA SER A 73 15.43 -0.03 -4.42
C SER A 73 14.07 -0.67 -4.12
N ARG A 74 13.83 -1.85 -4.70
CA ARG A 74 12.59 -2.62 -4.53
C ARG A 74 12.89 -4.11 -4.46
N VAL A 75 12.24 -4.79 -3.52
CA VAL A 75 12.12 -6.24 -3.48
C VAL A 75 10.63 -6.56 -3.60
N GLU A 76 10.25 -7.41 -4.54
CA GLU A 76 8.85 -7.79 -4.74
C GLU A 76 8.72 -9.28 -5.05
N HIS A 77 7.60 -9.86 -4.64
CA HIS A 77 7.24 -11.24 -4.94
C HIS A 77 5.91 -11.24 -5.68
N TYR A 78 5.89 -11.87 -6.86
CA TYR A 78 4.67 -12.01 -7.63
C TYR A 78 3.72 -13.01 -6.96
N PHE A 79 2.63 -12.50 -6.40
CA PHE A 79 1.63 -13.31 -5.72
C PHE A 79 0.65 -13.96 -6.71
N GLY A 80 0.28 -13.23 -7.78
CA GLY A 80 -0.55 -13.74 -8.88
C GLY A 80 -2.06 -13.67 -8.67
N PHE A 81 -2.51 -13.36 -7.44
CA PHE A 81 -3.91 -13.12 -7.14
C PHE A 81 -4.12 -11.68 -6.68
N THR A 82 -5.34 -11.16 -6.80
CA THR A 82 -5.69 -9.81 -6.31
C THR A 82 -6.17 -9.82 -4.86
N SER A 83 -6.09 -10.99 -4.21
CA SER A 83 -6.84 -11.32 -3.01
C SER A 83 -6.09 -12.42 -2.25
N ALA A 84 -5.63 -12.12 -1.03
CA ALA A 84 -4.84 -13.03 -0.19
C ALA A 84 -5.52 -14.38 0.12
N VAL A 85 -6.87 -14.47 0.13
CA VAL A 85 -7.60 -15.72 0.40
C VAL A 85 -7.39 -16.78 -0.69
N ASN A 86 -6.90 -16.39 -1.86
CA ASN A 86 -6.63 -17.35 -2.94
C ASN A 86 -5.41 -18.22 -2.68
N ALA A 87 -4.44 -17.74 -1.89
CA ALA A 87 -3.26 -18.50 -1.50
C ALA A 87 -2.73 -17.98 -0.14
N PRO A 88 -3.46 -18.19 0.96
CA PRO A 88 -3.20 -17.54 2.26
C PRO A 88 -1.84 -17.87 2.85
N THR A 89 -1.40 -19.14 2.78
CA THR A 89 -0.09 -19.57 3.27
C THR A 89 1.03 -18.82 2.53
N ARG A 90 1.01 -18.86 1.19
CA ARG A 90 1.98 -18.15 0.35
C ARG A 90 1.97 -16.64 0.58
N TYR A 91 0.80 -16.07 0.81
CA TYR A 91 0.67 -14.64 1.12
C TYR A 91 1.40 -14.28 2.42
N VAL A 92 1.23 -15.08 3.48
CA VAL A 92 1.91 -14.86 4.76
C VAL A 92 3.42 -15.09 4.65
N GLU A 93 3.85 -16.15 3.94
CA GLU A 93 5.28 -16.44 3.68
C GLU A 93 5.98 -15.27 2.99
N ILE A 94 5.38 -14.70 1.94
CA ILE A 94 5.95 -13.54 1.24
C ILE A 94 6.07 -12.33 2.19
N ILE A 95 5.08 -12.09 3.04
CA ILE A 95 5.12 -10.96 3.99
C ILE A 95 6.26 -11.14 4.99
N GLU A 96 6.42 -12.36 5.51
CA GLU A 96 7.50 -12.69 6.44
C GLU A 96 8.87 -12.50 5.79
N GLU A 97 9.07 -12.97 4.55
CA GLU A 97 10.31 -12.76 3.78
C GLU A 97 10.61 -11.28 3.57
N LEU A 98 9.63 -10.50 3.12
CA LEU A 98 9.79 -9.05 2.90
C LEU A 98 10.07 -8.29 4.20
N PHE A 99 9.39 -8.67 5.29
CA PHE A 99 9.61 -8.07 6.60
C PHE A 99 11.00 -8.41 7.15
N ASN A 100 11.46 -9.66 7.04
CA ASN A 100 12.81 -10.07 7.42
C ASN A 100 13.87 -9.33 6.59
N HIS A 101 13.62 -9.10 5.30
CA HIS A 101 14.49 -8.27 4.46
C HIS A 101 14.56 -6.82 4.96
N HIS A 102 13.43 -6.25 5.40
CA HIS A 102 13.42 -4.93 6.03
C HIS A 102 14.26 -4.90 7.30
N GLN A 103 14.03 -5.88 8.20
CA GLN A 103 14.70 -5.94 9.50
C GLN A 103 16.23 -6.03 9.37
N THR A 104 16.71 -6.80 8.40
CA THR A 104 18.14 -7.00 8.16
C THR A 104 18.83 -5.81 7.50
N LYS A 105 18.18 -5.11 6.57
CA LYS A 105 18.82 -4.05 5.77
C LYS A 105 18.48 -2.61 6.16
N PHE A 106 17.29 -2.37 6.70
CA PHE A 106 16.70 -1.03 6.78
C PHE A 106 16.22 -0.61 8.17
N SER A 107 16.05 -1.55 9.12
CA SER A 107 15.46 -1.30 10.46
C SER A 107 16.04 -0.09 11.22
N GLN A 108 17.35 0.12 11.13
CA GLN A 108 18.04 1.24 11.81
C GLN A 108 18.04 2.54 10.99
N ARG A 109 17.69 2.48 9.71
CA ARG A 109 17.83 3.60 8.76
C ARG A 109 16.50 4.25 8.43
N ASN A 110 15.45 3.47 8.18
CA ASN A 110 14.22 3.96 7.57
C ASN A 110 13.02 3.80 8.51
N HIS A 111 12.04 4.68 8.40
CA HIS A 111 10.72 4.40 8.92
C HIS A 111 10.01 3.38 8.01
N LEU A 112 9.30 2.41 8.60
CA LEU A 112 8.52 1.43 7.86
C LEU A 112 7.03 1.79 7.88
N ILE A 113 6.48 2.05 6.69
CA ILE A 113 5.05 2.23 6.48
C ILE A 113 4.52 0.97 5.80
N ILE A 114 3.45 0.40 6.36
CA ILE A 114 2.86 -0.86 5.87
C ILE A 114 1.41 -0.59 5.49
N ASN A 115 1.10 -0.69 4.19
CA ASN A 115 -0.27 -0.63 3.68
C ASN A 115 -0.86 -2.03 3.61
N THR A 116 -2.09 -2.17 4.10
CA THR A 116 -2.76 -3.48 4.22
C THR A 116 -4.01 -3.55 3.35
N PRO A 117 -4.46 -4.77 2.95
CA PRO A 117 -5.74 -4.91 2.27
C PRO A 117 -6.91 -4.53 3.18
N GLY A 118 -8.05 -4.19 2.57
CA GLY A 118 -9.27 -3.83 3.31
C GLY A 118 -10.01 -4.98 3.98
N TRP A 119 -9.30 -6.00 4.45
CA TRP A 119 -9.86 -7.27 4.92
C TRP A 119 -9.73 -7.37 6.44
N VAL A 120 -10.74 -6.85 7.13
CA VAL A 120 -10.71 -6.71 8.59
C VAL A 120 -11.82 -7.51 9.28
N LYS A 121 -12.52 -8.39 8.53
CA LYS A 121 -13.64 -9.22 9.01
C LYS A 121 -13.48 -10.67 8.52
N GLY A 122 -14.09 -11.61 9.24
CA GLY A 122 -14.06 -13.04 8.92
C GLY A 122 -12.64 -13.58 8.74
N TYR A 123 -12.42 -14.44 7.75
CA TYR A 123 -11.10 -15.03 7.47
C TYR A 123 -10.01 -13.98 7.16
N GLY A 124 -10.38 -12.82 6.62
CA GLY A 124 -9.44 -11.71 6.42
C GLY A 124 -8.84 -11.19 7.73
N LYS A 125 -9.65 -11.16 8.80
CA LYS A 125 -9.19 -10.78 10.14
C LYS A 125 -8.20 -11.83 10.68
N GLU A 126 -8.46 -13.11 10.48
CA GLU A 126 -7.54 -14.17 10.92
C GLU A 126 -6.15 -14.02 10.28
N LEU A 127 -6.10 -13.71 8.99
CA LEU A 127 -4.85 -13.39 8.30
C LEU A 127 -4.20 -12.12 8.89
N LEU A 128 -4.97 -11.07 9.15
CA LEU A 128 -4.46 -9.85 9.78
C LEU A 128 -3.87 -10.13 11.17
N ASN A 129 -4.48 -11.00 11.96
CA ASN A 129 -3.97 -11.45 13.26
C ASN A 129 -2.61 -12.16 13.10
N GLN A 130 -2.46 -13.05 12.11
CA GLN A 130 -1.17 -13.70 11.84
C GLN A 130 -0.10 -12.70 11.44
N ILE A 131 -0.43 -11.77 10.53
CA ILE A 131 0.50 -10.74 10.04
C ILE A 131 0.94 -9.80 11.16
N THR A 132 0.02 -9.38 12.04
CA THR A 132 0.38 -8.52 13.17
C THR A 132 1.24 -9.22 14.21
N LYS A 133 1.13 -10.54 14.37
CA LYS A 133 2.05 -11.33 15.21
C LYS A 133 3.46 -11.40 14.63
N ILE A 134 3.59 -11.55 13.30
CA ILE A 134 4.88 -11.55 12.60
C ILE A 134 5.55 -10.18 12.70
N ILE A 135 4.78 -9.12 12.43
CA ILE A 135 5.31 -7.75 12.32
C ILE A 135 5.50 -7.08 13.69
N ASN A 136 4.61 -7.35 14.65
CA ASN A 136 4.51 -6.68 15.94
C ASN A 136 4.67 -5.14 15.84
N PRO A 137 3.75 -4.44 15.13
CA PRO A 137 3.93 -3.03 14.80
C PRO A 137 3.98 -2.13 16.04
N ASP A 138 4.95 -1.20 16.06
CA ASP A 138 5.06 -0.17 17.12
C ASP A 138 3.82 0.72 17.18
N LYS A 139 3.27 1.04 15.99
CA LYS A 139 2.06 1.86 15.85
C LYS A 139 1.11 1.25 14.84
N LEU A 140 -0.08 0.89 15.31
CA LEU A 140 -1.21 0.49 14.50
C LEU A 140 -2.13 1.70 14.29
N ILE A 141 -2.45 1.99 13.04
CA ILE A 141 -3.35 3.10 12.66
C ILE A 141 -4.59 2.50 12.05
N LEU A 142 -5.73 2.65 12.72
CA LEU A 142 -7.03 2.21 12.24
C LEU A 142 -7.77 3.38 11.59
N LEU A 143 -8.05 3.28 10.29
CA LEU A 143 -8.96 4.20 9.60
C LEU A 143 -10.39 3.71 9.78
N SER A 144 -11.20 4.48 10.53
CA SER A 144 -12.57 4.13 10.88
C SER A 144 -13.53 5.31 10.76
N ASN A 145 -14.83 5.04 10.65
CA ASN A 145 -15.88 6.06 10.69
C ASN A 145 -16.20 6.50 12.13
N ASN A 146 -15.83 5.67 13.12
CA ASN A 146 -16.02 5.96 14.53
C ASN A 146 -14.65 5.98 15.21
N LEU A 147 -14.38 7.03 15.99
CA LEU A 147 -13.10 7.20 16.68
C LEU A 147 -13.08 6.49 18.05
N ASN A 148 -14.23 6.04 18.55
CA ASN A 148 -14.29 5.26 19.77
C ASN A 148 -13.78 3.84 19.52
N GLN A 149 -12.75 3.44 20.26
CA GLN A 149 -12.18 2.10 20.22
C GLN A 149 -13.20 1.01 20.60
N GLU A 150 -14.08 1.31 21.56
CA GLU A 150 -15.10 0.38 22.07
C GLU A 150 -16.30 0.23 21.12
N TYR A 151 -16.36 1.01 20.04
CA TYR A 151 -17.39 0.85 19.02
C TYR A 151 -17.35 -0.59 18.47
N PRO A 152 -18.48 -1.31 18.36
CA PRO A 152 -18.49 -2.75 18.11
C PRO A 152 -17.66 -3.21 16.90
N ASP A 153 -17.69 -2.45 15.79
CA ASP A 153 -16.86 -2.76 14.62
C ASP A 153 -15.37 -2.58 14.91
N ASN A 154 -14.97 -1.52 15.61
CA ASN A 154 -13.56 -1.26 15.94
C ASN A 154 -13.05 -2.32 16.93
N ALA A 155 -13.82 -2.60 17.98
CA ALA A 155 -13.50 -3.64 18.95
C ALA A 155 -13.34 -5.01 18.27
N ASN A 156 -14.24 -5.35 17.34
CA ASN A 156 -14.15 -6.59 16.58
C ASN A 156 -12.91 -6.66 15.69
N ILE A 157 -12.53 -5.56 15.02
CA ILE A 157 -11.33 -5.49 14.19
C ILE A 157 -10.07 -5.65 15.04
N LEU A 158 -10.00 -4.97 16.18
CA LEU A 158 -8.82 -4.88 17.03
C LEU A 158 -8.58 -6.12 17.89
N GLN A 159 -9.64 -6.89 18.17
CA GLN A 159 -9.57 -8.09 18.98
C GLN A 159 -8.52 -9.08 18.42
N ASP A 160 -7.58 -9.48 19.28
CA ASP A 160 -6.46 -10.40 19.06
C ASP A 160 -5.33 -9.89 18.14
N LEU A 161 -5.38 -8.64 17.68
CA LEU A 161 -4.26 -8.03 16.97
C LEU A 161 -3.12 -7.72 17.94
N THR A 162 -1.88 -7.94 17.48
CA THR A 162 -0.66 -7.59 18.23
C THR A 162 -0.13 -6.24 17.77
N TYR A 163 0.12 -5.32 18.70
CA TYR A 163 0.66 -3.98 18.44
C TYR A 163 1.09 -3.31 19.75
N GLN A 164 2.00 -2.34 19.71
CA GLN A 164 2.42 -1.61 20.91
C GLN A 164 1.53 -0.40 21.22
N SER A 165 1.10 0.34 20.19
CA SER A 165 0.23 1.51 20.34
C SER A 165 -0.82 1.58 19.22
N LEU A 166 -1.97 2.19 19.54
CA LEU A 166 -3.09 2.36 18.62
C LEU A 166 -3.39 3.85 18.39
N SER A 167 -3.75 4.19 17.16
CA SER A 167 -4.40 5.47 16.84
C SER A 167 -5.57 5.22 15.90
N ILE A 168 -6.73 5.77 16.22
CA ILE A 168 -7.92 5.71 15.36
C ILE A 168 -8.08 7.06 14.69
N ILE A 169 -8.11 7.08 13.37
CA ILE A 169 -8.18 8.28 12.53
C ILE A 169 -9.44 8.18 11.65
N PRO A 170 -10.13 9.29 11.37
CA PRO A 170 -11.28 9.27 10.47
C PRO A 170 -10.88 8.75 9.09
N GLY A 171 -11.56 7.69 8.64
CA GLY A 171 -11.45 7.18 7.29
C GLY A 171 -12.08 8.13 6.28
N VAL A 172 -11.50 8.20 5.08
CA VAL A 172 -12.05 8.97 3.97
C VAL A 172 -12.75 8.01 3.01
N TYR A 173 -14.09 8.07 2.99
CA TYR A 173 -14.96 7.18 2.21
C TYR A 173 -15.42 7.82 0.91
N GLN A 174 -14.47 8.34 0.13
CA GLN A 174 -14.79 8.88 -1.18
C GLN A 174 -14.77 7.75 -2.22
N LEU A 175 -15.91 7.56 -2.90
CA LEU A 175 -15.98 6.62 -4.00
C LEU A 175 -15.14 7.14 -5.17
N SER A 176 -14.21 6.32 -5.64
CA SER A 176 -13.49 6.58 -6.89
C SER A 176 -14.47 6.58 -8.06
N LYS A 177 -14.23 7.48 -9.04
CA LYS A 177 -14.93 7.47 -10.34
C LYS A 177 -14.77 6.13 -11.07
N TYR A 178 -13.66 5.44 -10.82
CA TYR A 178 -13.34 4.12 -11.38
C TYR A 178 -13.44 3.03 -10.32
N SER A 179 -14.05 1.91 -10.68
CA SER A 179 -14.10 0.70 -9.86
C SER A 179 -12.72 0.06 -9.68
N ALA A 180 -12.55 -0.77 -8.65
CA ALA A 180 -11.28 -1.46 -8.41
C ALA A 180 -10.79 -2.31 -9.60
N PRO A 181 -11.64 -3.08 -10.32
CA PRO A 181 -11.22 -3.76 -11.54
C PRO A 181 -10.73 -2.81 -12.63
N GLN A 182 -11.40 -1.67 -12.84
CA GLN A 182 -10.97 -0.67 -13.82
C GLN A 182 -9.61 -0.07 -13.45
N ILE A 183 -9.41 0.29 -12.18
CA ILE A 183 -8.12 0.79 -11.68
C ILE A 183 -7.01 -0.24 -11.93
N ARG A 184 -7.27 -1.53 -11.67
CA ARG A 184 -6.29 -2.60 -11.95
C ARG A 184 -5.97 -2.72 -13.43
N THR A 185 -6.97 -2.63 -14.31
CA THR A 185 -6.75 -2.63 -15.75
C THR A 185 -5.90 -1.44 -16.17
N ILE A 186 -6.20 -0.24 -15.66
CA ILE A 186 -5.41 0.97 -15.92
C ILE A 186 -3.96 0.77 -15.44
N ASN A 187 -3.75 0.27 -14.22
CA ASN A 187 -2.40 0.05 -13.68
C ASN A 187 -1.62 -0.98 -14.50
N LYS A 188 -2.26 -2.04 -14.98
CA LYS A 188 -1.64 -3.02 -15.88
C LYS A 188 -1.23 -2.39 -17.21
N LEU A 189 -2.12 -1.62 -17.82
CA LEU A 189 -1.82 -0.90 -19.07
C LEU A 189 -0.64 0.04 -18.86
N LEU A 190 -0.66 0.85 -17.80
CA LEU A 190 0.44 1.76 -17.51
C LEU A 190 1.74 1.00 -17.27
N TYR A 191 1.72 -0.12 -16.55
CA TYR A 191 2.90 -0.96 -16.35
C TYR A 191 3.53 -1.43 -17.68
N PHE A 192 2.73 -2.00 -18.60
CA PHE A 192 3.26 -2.49 -19.88
C PHE A 192 3.61 -1.39 -20.88
N HIS A 193 3.04 -0.20 -20.73
CA HIS A 193 3.28 0.95 -21.62
C HIS A 193 4.17 2.04 -21.00
N GLN A 194 4.83 1.76 -19.87
CA GLN A 194 5.87 2.63 -19.33
C GLN A 194 7.02 2.72 -20.34
N THR A 195 7.12 3.85 -21.06
CA THR A 195 8.27 4.09 -21.93
C THR A 195 9.43 4.62 -21.09
N THR A 196 10.60 4.01 -21.23
CA THR A 196 11.86 4.55 -20.70
C THR A 196 12.35 5.77 -21.49
N GLN A 197 11.72 6.07 -22.64
CA GLN A 197 12.05 7.18 -23.51
C GLN A 197 10.93 8.20 -23.68
N SER A 198 11.40 9.40 -23.97
CA SER A 198 10.90 10.72 -23.62
C SER A 198 9.86 11.37 -24.53
N GLU A 199 9.42 10.74 -25.62
CA GLU A 199 8.92 11.55 -26.76
C GLU A 199 7.45 11.38 -27.14
N HIS A 200 6.72 10.38 -26.65
CA HIS A 200 5.40 10.08 -27.25
C HIS A 200 4.19 10.00 -26.32
N LEU A 201 4.35 10.15 -25.00
CA LEU A 201 3.22 9.92 -24.08
C LEU A 201 2.20 11.06 -23.96
N ILE A 202 2.49 12.26 -24.47
CA ILE A 202 1.49 13.35 -24.51
C ILE A 202 0.34 12.99 -25.48
N LEU A 203 0.55 12.08 -26.44
CA LEU A 203 -0.49 11.72 -27.41
C LEU A 203 -1.49 10.68 -26.87
N MET A 204 -1.07 9.63 -26.15
CA MET A 204 -2.00 8.51 -25.85
C MET A 204 -3.17 8.86 -24.91
N ILE A 205 -3.05 9.88 -24.04
CA ILE A 205 -4.15 10.27 -23.14
C ILE A 205 -5.15 11.21 -23.84
N ILE A 206 -4.74 11.91 -24.90
CA ILE A 206 -5.60 12.88 -25.60
C ILE A 206 -6.53 12.21 -26.62
N TYR A 207 -6.19 11.03 -27.16
CA TYR A 207 -7.00 10.35 -28.18
C TYR A 207 -8.12 9.45 -27.62
N TRP A 208 -8.26 9.32 -26.30
CA TRP A 208 -9.34 8.54 -25.68
C TRP A 208 -10.34 9.42 -24.94
N ILE A 209 -10.70 10.56 -25.54
CA ILE A 209 -11.98 11.23 -25.28
C ILE A 209 -12.85 10.88 -26.49
N PRO A 210 -13.96 10.14 -26.32
CA PRO A 210 -14.93 9.97 -27.40
C PRO A 210 -15.41 11.37 -27.79
N ARG A 211 -15.11 11.80 -29.01
CA ARG A 211 -15.79 12.95 -29.58
C ARG A 211 -17.23 12.52 -29.83
N HIS A 212 -18.15 13.05 -29.03
CA HIS A 212 -19.57 13.12 -29.39
C HIS A 212 -19.74 14.16 -30.50
#